data_AF-A0A5D0H7J6-F1
#
_entry.id   AF-A0A5D0H7J6-F1
#
_cell.length_a   1.000
_cell.length_b   1.000
_cell.length_c   1.000
_cell.angle_alpha   90.00
_cell.angle_beta   90.00
_cell.angle_gamma   90.00
#
_symmetry.space_group_name_H-M   'P 1'
#
loop_
_entity.id
_entity.type
_entity.pdbx_description
1 polymer ?
#
loop_
_entity_poly.entity_id
_entity_poly.type
_entity_poly.pdbx_seq_one_letter_code
_entity_poly.pdbx_strand_id
1 'polypeptide(L)'
;LAQAVNVTKNNVNTYQAFWINAYNLSVIKGIIDNYPTNSPLANAGFFDKVKHNIGGKNITLNDIEHKLLRAQFNDARFHFVLVCGAIGCPPLISEAYLPSTLNTQMDAQTKKALNGNFLMVNIKKKRVEASQIMEWYKEDFTMNGTTEIDFINTYRT
;
A
#
# COMPACT_ATOMS: atom_id res chain seq x y z
N LEU A 1 13.77 -13.60 -4.91
CA LEU A 1 13.58 -12.74 -3.72
C LEU A 1 13.48 -13.63 -2.50
N ALA A 2 14.09 -13.27 -1.37
CA ALA A 2 14.03 -13.88 -0.01
C ALA A 2 13.23 -15.20 0.23
N GLN A 3 13.52 -16.28 -0.50
CA GLN A 3 12.73 -17.51 -0.43
C GLN A 3 12.92 -18.26 0.89
N ALA A 4 14.14 -18.26 1.42
CA ALA A 4 14.50 -18.97 2.65
C ALA A 4 14.17 -18.21 3.94
N VAL A 5 13.68 -16.98 3.85
CA VAL A 5 13.30 -16.19 5.02
C VAL A 5 11.95 -16.68 5.54
N ASN A 6 11.82 -16.84 6.85
CA ASN A 6 10.53 -17.10 7.49
C ASN A 6 10.19 -15.94 8.42
N VAL A 7 9.01 -15.34 8.26
CA VAL A 7 8.55 -14.22 9.08
C VAL A 7 7.22 -14.58 9.71
N THR A 8 7.17 -14.51 11.04
CA THR A 8 5.99 -14.88 11.84
C THR A 8 5.22 -13.63 12.25
N LYS A 9 3.91 -13.79 12.46
CA LYS A 9 3.03 -12.69 12.87
C LYS A 9 3.25 -12.24 14.33
N ASN A 10 3.97 -13.02 15.13
CA ASN A 10 4.26 -12.70 16.53
C ASN A 10 5.12 -11.43 16.68
N ASN A 11 5.88 -11.08 15.63
CA ASN A 11 6.55 -9.79 15.54
C ASN A 11 5.88 -8.97 14.44
N VAL A 12 4.81 -8.25 14.82
CA VAL A 12 3.92 -7.53 13.90
C VAL A 12 4.68 -6.56 13.00
N ASN A 13 5.55 -5.72 13.56
CA ASN A 13 6.29 -4.75 12.76
C ASN A 13 7.26 -5.43 11.78
N THR A 14 7.91 -6.52 12.20
CA THR A 14 8.79 -7.27 11.28
C THR A 14 8.01 -7.92 10.16
N TYR A 15 6.84 -8.47 10.49
CA TYR A 15 5.95 -9.07 9.51
C TYR A 15 5.46 -8.05 8.47
N GLN A 16 4.91 -6.93 8.92
CA GLN A 16 4.41 -5.88 8.06
C GLN A 16 5.54 -5.27 7.20
N ALA A 17 6.67 -4.90 7.82
CA ALA A 17 7.81 -4.34 7.10
C ALA A 17 8.32 -5.30 6.00
N PHE A 18 8.45 -6.60 6.33
CA PHE A 18 8.87 -7.60 5.35
C PHE A 18 7.92 -7.66 4.15
N TRP A 19 6.62 -7.77 4.38
CA TRP A 19 5.64 -7.94 3.31
C TRP A 19 5.40 -6.67 2.49
N ILE A 20 5.46 -5.48 3.11
CA ILE A 20 5.43 -4.20 2.39
C ILE A 20 6.64 -4.08 1.45
N ASN A 21 7.84 -4.34 1.96
CA ASN A 21 9.05 -4.31 1.13
C ASN A 21 9.00 -5.37 0.02
N ALA A 22 8.56 -6.59 0.33
CA ALA A 22 8.42 -7.67 -0.64
C ALA A 22 7.46 -7.31 -1.77
N TYR A 23 6.31 -6.70 -1.45
CA TYR A 23 5.35 -6.22 -2.43
C TYR A 23 5.98 -5.16 -3.34
N ASN A 24 6.49 -4.08 -2.75
CA ASN A 24 7.01 -2.94 -3.52
C ASN A 24 8.20 -3.33 -4.41
N LEU A 25 9.13 -4.13 -3.89
CA LEU A 25 10.27 -4.63 -4.68
C LEU A 25 9.82 -5.59 -5.80
N SER A 26 8.77 -6.38 -5.57
CA SER A 26 8.24 -7.28 -6.59
C SER A 26 7.53 -6.52 -7.71
N VAL A 27 6.82 -5.42 -7.39
CA VAL A 27 6.27 -4.50 -8.39
C VAL A 27 7.39 -3.88 -9.22
N ILE A 28 8.42 -3.31 -8.58
CA ILE A 28 9.56 -2.69 -9.27
C ILE A 28 10.24 -3.71 -10.19
N LYS A 29 10.55 -4.91 -9.67
CA LYS A 29 11.16 -5.96 -10.47
C LYS A 29 10.27 -6.39 -11.63
N GLY A 30 8.98 -6.56 -11.41
CA GLY A 30 8.03 -6.89 -12.47
C GLY A 30 7.97 -5.83 -13.57
N ILE A 31 8.06 -4.54 -13.23
CA ILE A 31 8.12 -3.46 -14.22
C ILE A 31 9.43 -3.53 -15.02
N ILE A 32 10.57 -3.74 -14.36
CA ILE A 32 11.88 -3.87 -15.02
C ILE A 32 11.91 -5.07 -15.98
N ASP A 33 11.41 -6.22 -15.53
CA ASP A 33 11.41 -7.46 -16.32
C ASP A 33 10.50 -7.38 -17.57
N ASN A 34 9.52 -6.46 -17.57
CA ASN A 34 8.61 -6.23 -18.69
C ASN A 34 8.87 -4.88 -19.39
N TYR A 35 10.04 -4.27 -19.18
CA TYR A 35 10.38 -3.01 -19.83
C TYR A 35 10.67 -3.22 -21.33
N PRO A 36 10.22 -2.30 -22.23
CA PRO A 36 9.42 -1.11 -21.96
C PRO A 36 7.94 -1.41 -21.72
N THR A 37 7.37 -0.79 -20.68
CA THR A 37 5.93 -0.82 -20.40
C THR A 37 5.45 0.53 -19.91
N ASN A 38 4.20 0.89 -20.25
CA ASN A 38 3.55 2.12 -19.78
C ASN A 38 2.83 1.92 -18.44
N SER A 39 2.55 0.67 -18.06
CA SER A 39 1.83 0.35 -16.83
C SER A 39 1.97 -1.13 -16.47
N PRO A 40 2.08 -1.48 -15.17
CA PRO A 40 2.00 -2.88 -14.75
C PRO A 40 0.67 -3.54 -15.15
N LEU A 41 -0.41 -2.75 -15.28
CA LEU A 41 -1.72 -3.26 -15.73
C LEU A 41 -1.75 -3.68 -17.21
N ALA A 42 -0.77 -3.26 -18.02
CA ALA A 42 -0.65 -3.74 -19.40
C ALA A 42 -0.30 -5.24 -19.46
N ASN A 43 0.27 -5.77 -18.38
CA ASN A 43 0.60 -7.18 -18.25
C ASN A 43 -0.54 -7.90 -17.53
N ALA A 44 -1.40 -8.58 -18.31
CA ALA A 44 -2.51 -9.34 -17.77
C ALA A 44 -2.01 -10.35 -16.72
N GLY A 45 -2.57 -10.30 -15.52
CA GLY A 45 -2.16 -11.20 -14.44
C GLY A 45 -1.08 -10.66 -13.49
N PHE A 46 -0.58 -9.44 -13.71
CA PHE A 46 0.57 -8.89 -12.96
C PHE A 46 0.40 -8.98 -11.44
N PHE A 47 -0.81 -8.68 -10.93
CA PHE A 47 -1.07 -8.65 -9.49
C PHE A 47 -1.70 -9.93 -8.94
N ASP A 48 -2.42 -10.70 -9.77
CA ASP A 48 -3.32 -11.78 -9.34
C ASP A 48 -2.98 -13.16 -9.90
N LYS A 49 -2.10 -13.27 -10.91
CA LYS A 49 -1.70 -14.55 -11.53
C LYS A 49 -0.20 -14.82 -11.42
N VAL A 50 0.63 -13.80 -11.58
CA VAL A 50 2.08 -13.95 -11.42
C VAL A 50 2.38 -14.24 -9.95
N LYS A 51 3.07 -15.35 -9.72
CA LYS A 51 3.44 -15.77 -8.37
C LYS A 51 4.93 -15.55 -8.12
N HIS A 52 5.24 -15.22 -6.88
CA HIS A 52 6.58 -14.97 -6.39
C HIS A 52 6.90 -15.94 -5.25
N ASN A 53 8.09 -16.53 -5.29
CA ASN A 53 8.60 -17.34 -4.20
C ASN A 53 9.25 -16.41 -3.15
N ILE A 54 8.51 -16.05 -2.12
CA ILE A 54 8.92 -15.10 -1.06
C ILE A 54 8.46 -15.63 0.29
N GLY A 55 9.34 -15.60 1.30
CA GLY A 55 8.92 -15.93 2.66
C GLY A 55 8.49 -17.39 2.83
N GLY A 56 9.09 -18.31 2.06
CA GLY A 56 8.66 -19.71 1.96
C GLY A 56 7.30 -19.95 1.29
N LYS A 57 6.71 -18.94 0.64
CA LYS A 57 5.39 -19.02 -0.01
C LYS A 57 5.49 -18.77 -1.51
N ASN A 58 4.62 -19.42 -2.27
CA ASN A 58 4.39 -19.12 -3.69
C ASN A 58 3.12 -18.26 -3.80
N ILE A 59 3.29 -16.94 -3.89
CA ILE A 59 2.25 -15.96 -3.57
C ILE A 59 2.14 -14.85 -4.61
N THR A 60 0.93 -14.32 -4.84
CA THR A 60 0.70 -13.16 -5.74
C THR A 60 0.81 -11.84 -4.98
N LEU A 61 0.89 -10.71 -5.69
CA LEU A 61 0.89 -9.37 -5.06
C LEU A 61 -0.45 -9.11 -4.34
N ASN A 62 -1.57 -9.50 -4.94
CA ASN A 62 -2.90 -9.42 -4.32
C ASN A 62 -3.01 -10.26 -3.05
N ASP A 63 -2.39 -11.43 -3.03
CA ASP A 63 -2.37 -12.25 -1.81
C ASP A 63 -1.57 -11.56 -0.69
N ILE A 64 -0.45 -10.89 -1.01
CA ILE A 64 0.32 -10.12 -0.02
C ILE A 64 -0.54 -8.98 0.53
N GLU A 65 -1.15 -8.17 -0.34
CA GLU A 65 -1.98 -7.03 0.06
C GLU A 65 -3.21 -7.47 0.85
N HIS A 66 -4.07 -8.30 0.27
CA HIS A 66 -5.38 -8.56 0.84
C HIS A 66 -5.34 -9.63 1.94
N LYS A 67 -4.56 -10.71 1.78
CA LYS A 67 -4.58 -11.85 2.70
C LYS A 67 -3.57 -11.72 3.82
N LEU A 68 -2.35 -11.27 3.52
CA LEU A 68 -1.27 -11.20 4.51
C LEU A 68 -1.28 -9.89 5.29
N LEU A 69 -1.66 -8.77 4.68
CA LEU A 69 -1.65 -7.45 5.32
C LEU A 69 -3.05 -6.99 5.74
N ARG A 70 -3.90 -6.61 4.79
CA ARG A 70 -5.18 -5.93 5.09
C ARG A 70 -6.09 -6.76 6.00
N ALA A 71 -6.35 -8.03 5.65
CA ALA A 71 -7.20 -8.91 6.45
C ALA A 71 -6.62 -9.29 7.83
N GLN A 72 -5.38 -8.91 8.15
CA GLN A 72 -4.70 -9.32 9.39
C GLN A 72 -4.52 -8.18 10.40
N PHE A 73 -4.47 -6.92 9.96
CA PHE A 73 -4.07 -5.83 10.84
C PHE A 73 -5.01 -4.63 10.87
N ASN A 74 -6.07 -4.58 10.06
CA ASN A 74 -7.07 -3.51 10.11
C ASN A 74 -6.44 -2.10 10.10
N ASP A 75 -5.46 -1.90 9.21
CA ASP A 75 -4.68 -0.66 9.12
C ASP A 75 -4.82 -0.06 7.72
N ALA A 76 -5.64 1.00 7.61
CA ALA A 76 -5.87 1.71 6.35
C ALA A 76 -4.60 2.31 5.74
N ARG A 77 -3.53 2.47 6.54
CA ARG A 77 -2.25 3.02 6.05
C ARG A 77 -1.61 2.14 4.97
N PHE A 78 -2.00 0.85 4.85
CA PHE A 78 -1.50 -0.02 3.78
C PHE A 78 -1.78 0.52 2.37
N HIS A 79 -2.90 1.23 2.17
CA HIS A 79 -3.25 1.89 0.91
C HIS A 79 -2.27 2.99 0.50
N PHE A 80 -1.44 3.45 1.44
CA PHE A 80 -0.46 4.51 1.23
C PHE A 80 0.98 4.02 1.10
N VAL A 81 1.23 2.74 1.39
CA VAL A 81 2.59 2.16 1.41
C VAL A 81 2.78 1.00 0.46
N LEU A 82 1.70 0.42 -0.09
CA LEU A 82 1.74 -0.56 -1.17
C LEU A 82 1.53 0.16 -2.50
N VAL A 83 2.59 0.30 -3.29
CA VAL A 83 2.57 1.14 -4.49
C VAL A 83 2.35 0.30 -5.74
N CYS A 84 1.19 0.50 -6.36
CA CYS A 84 0.72 -0.16 -7.58
C CYS A 84 1.38 0.32 -8.88
N GLY A 85 2.19 1.38 -8.84
CA GLY A 85 2.85 1.95 -10.03
C GLY A 85 1.95 2.77 -10.96
N ALA A 86 0.70 3.07 -10.57
CA ALA A 86 -0.16 4.00 -11.30
C ALA A 86 0.09 5.46 -10.87
N ILE A 87 -0.25 6.42 -11.75
CA ILE A 87 -0.05 7.86 -11.54
C ILE A 87 -0.79 8.38 -10.29
N GLY A 88 -1.93 7.78 -9.96
CA GLY A 88 -2.71 8.12 -8.76
C GLY A 88 -2.29 7.38 -7.49
N CYS A 89 -1.31 6.46 -7.56
CA CYS A 89 -0.82 5.75 -6.38
C CYS A 89 0.02 6.72 -5.51
N PRO A 90 0.14 6.46 -4.20
CA PRO A 90 1.03 7.20 -3.32
C PRO A 90 2.47 7.18 -3.84
N PRO A 91 3.27 8.22 -3.54
CA PRO A 91 4.67 8.23 -3.93
C PRO A 91 5.42 7.08 -3.23
N LEU A 92 6.19 6.31 -4.00
CA LEU A 92 7.09 5.31 -3.42
C LEU A 92 8.19 6.01 -2.61
N ILE A 93 8.44 5.51 -1.41
CA ILE A 93 9.51 5.99 -0.54
C ILE A 93 10.87 5.47 -1.01
N SER A 94 11.94 6.26 -0.85
CA SER A 94 13.30 5.93 -1.31
C SER A 94 14.12 5.08 -0.33
N GLU A 95 13.47 4.47 0.66
CA GLU A 95 14.10 3.65 1.70
C GLU A 95 13.28 2.39 1.99
N ALA A 96 13.88 1.40 2.63
CA ALA A 96 13.16 0.21 3.07
C ALA A 96 12.33 0.52 4.32
N TYR A 97 11.18 -0.13 4.44
CA TYR A 97 10.44 -0.17 5.70
C TYR A 97 11.20 -1.03 6.71
N LEU A 98 11.52 -0.49 7.88
CA LEU A 98 12.22 -1.22 8.94
C LEU A 98 11.31 -1.45 10.14
N PRO A 99 11.44 -2.57 10.88
CA PRO A 99 10.56 -2.85 12.01
C PRO A 99 10.58 -1.76 13.10
N SER A 100 11.74 -1.13 13.30
CA SER A 100 11.95 -0.06 14.30
C SER A 100 11.32 1.27 13.91
N THR A 101 11.15 1.55 12.62
CA THR A 101 10.65 2.84 12.10
C THR A 101 9.33 2.72 11.35
N LEU A 102 8.76 1.51 11.27
CA LEU A 102 7.63 1.19 10.41
C LEU A 102 6.46 2.15 10.57
N ASN A 103 5.99 2.35 11.81
CA ASN A 103 4.84 3.23 12.07
C ASN A 103 5.12 4.67 11.63
N THR A 104 6.30 5.21 11.95
CA THR A 104 6.71 6.55 11.53
C THR A 104 6.76 6.67 10.00
N GLN A 105 7.26 5.64 9.31
CA GLN A 105 7.32 5.61 7.84
C GLN A 105 5.91 5.55 7.22
N MET A 106 5.03 4.70 7.76
CA MET A 106 3.64 4.56 7.30
C MET A 106 2.83 5.85 7.54
N ASP A 107 2.99 6.48 8.70
CA ASP A 107 2.37 7.77 9.00
C ASP A 107 2.89 8.87 8.08
N ALA A 108 4.20 8.92 7.83
CA ALA A 108 4.80 9.90 6.94
C ALA A 108 4.28 9.78 5.50
N GLN A 109 4.16 8.55 4.97
CA GLN A 109 3.60 8.32 3.63
C GLN A 109 2.11 8.65 3.57
N THR A 110 1.34 8.29 4.60
CA THR A 110 -0.10 8.61 4.69
C THR A 110 -0.32 10.12 4.70
N LYS A 111 0.43 10.85 5.53
CA LYS A 111 0.44 12.32 5.53
C LYS A 111 0.82 12.86 4.17
N LYS A 112 1.93 12.38 3.57
CA LYS A 112 2.40 12.87 2.28
C LYS A 112 1.35 12.71 1.18
N ALA A 113 0.64 11.58 1.15
CA ALA A 113 -0.42 11.34 0.18
C ALA A 113 -1.62 12.26 0.39
N LEU A 114 -2.17 12.31 1.62
CA LEU A 114 -3.37 13.10 1.94
C LEU A 114 -3.17 14.61 1.81
N ASN A 115 -1.94 15.09 1.98
CA ASN A 115 -1.58 16.50 1.78
C ASN A 115 -1.07 16.78 0.34
N GLY A 116 -1.06 15.77 -0.54
CA GLY A 116 -0.75 15.89 -1.96
C GLY A 116 -2.02 15.86 -2.83
N ASN A 117 -1.95 15.17 -3.97
CA ASN A 117 -3.05 15.12 -4.95
C ASN A 117 -4.17 14.14 -4.57
N PHE A 118 -4.10 13.51 -3.41
CA PHE A 118 -5.09 12.53 -2.97
C PHE A 118 -6.40 13.19 -2.53
N LEU A 119 -6.34 14.46 -2.14
CA LEU A 119 -7.49 15.32 -1.84
C LEU A 119 -7.46 16.55 -2.74
N MET A 120 -8.59 16.87 -3.38
CA MET A 120 -8.76 18.05 -4.22
C MET A 120 -9.80 18.98 -3.60
N VAL A 121 -9.38 20.19 -3.22
CA VAL A 121 -10.27 21.19 -2.61
C VAL A 121 -10.86 22.09 -3.69
N ASN A 122 -12.18 22.04 -3.86
CA ASN A 122 -12.91 22.94 -4.74
C ASN A 122 -13.58 24.06 -3.93
N ILE A 123 -12.88 25.19 -3.81
CA ILE A 123 -13.33 26.35 -3.02
C ILE A 123 -14.64 26.92 -3.57
N LYS A 124 -14.78 27.06 -4.90
CA LYS A 124 -15.98 27.64 -5.54
C LYS A 124 -17.23 26.81 -5.25
N LYS A 125 -17.10 25.48 -5.27
CA LYS A 125 -18.21 24.55 -5.02
C LYS A 125 -18.35 24.16 -3.53
N LYS A 126 -17.48 24.68 -2.65
CA LYS A 126 -17.42 24.33 -1.22
C LYS A 126 -17.40 22.81 -0.98
N ARG A 127 -16.58 22.07 -1.74
CA ARG A 127 -16.46 20.61 -1.59
C ARG A 127 -15.01 20.15 -1.64
N VAL A 128 -14.74 19.02 -1.00
CA VAL A 128 -13.47 18.28 -1.10
C VAL A 128 -13.76 16.98 -1.80
N GLU A 129 -12.95 16.67 -2.80
CA GLU A 129 -12.97 15.41 -3.53
C GLU A 129 -11.78 14.57 -3.06
N ALA A 130 -11.97 13.27 -2.87
CA ALA A 130 -10.92 12.34 -2.48
C ALA A 130 -10.66 11.32 -3.59
N SER A 131 -9.49 10.70 -3.56
CA SER A 131 -9.17 9.58 -4.45
C SER A 131 -10.20 8.45 -4.34
N GLN A 132 -10.55 7.82 -5.47
CA GLN A 132 -11.52 6.71 -5.54
C GLN A 132 -11.13 5.51 -4.68
N ILE A 133 -9.86 5.37 -4.30
CA ILE A 133 -9.41 4.33 -3.38
C ILE A 133 -10.15 4.38 -2.03
N MET A 134 -10.58 5.57 -1.58
CA MET A 134 -11.38 5.72 -0.37
C MET A 134 -12.80 5.20 -0.54
N GLU A 135 -13.35 5.23 -1.75
CA GLU A 135 -14.65 4.64 -2.07
C GLU A 135 -14.54 3.12 -2.18
N TRP A 136 -13.55 2.62 -2.93
CA TRP A 136 -13.37 1.18 -3.16
C TRP A 136 -13.02 0.39 -1.90
N TYR A 137 -12.31 1.03 -0.96
CA TYR A 137 -11.89 0.41 0.29
C TYR A 137 -12.46 1.12 1.51
N LYS A 138 -13.68 1.66 1.37
CA LYS A 138 -14.39 2.39 2.43
C LYS A 138 -14.35 1.69 3.78
N GLU A 139 -14.57 0.37 3.79
CA GLU A 139 -14.56 -0.44 5.02
C GLU A 139 -13.24 -0.36 5.81
N ASP A 140 -12.11 -0.17 5.12
CA ASP A 140 -10.81 -0.02 5.78
C ASP A 140 -10.66 1.35 6.45
N PHE A 141 -11.30 2.39 5.91
CA PHE A 141 -11.24 3.75 6.45
C PHE A 141 -12.29 4.02 7.54
N THR A 142 -13.32 3.18 7.65
CA THR A 142 -14.41 3.33 8.62
C THR A 142 -14.38 2.31 9.76
N MET A 143 -13.21 1.71 10.03
CA MET A 143 -13.06 0.71 11.08
C MET A 143 -13.27 1.32 12.47
N ASN A 144 -13.74 0.52 13.43
CA ASN A 144 -13.91 0.93 14.83
C ASN A 144 -14.81 2.16 15.05
N GLY A 145 -15.76 2.41 14.15
CA GLY A 145 -16.73 3.51 14.27
C GLY A 145 -16.18 4.88 13.85
N THR A 146 -14.99 4.94 13.24
CA THR A 146 -14.50 6.16 12.59
C THR A 146 -15.16 6.36 11.23
N THR A 147 -15.14 7.58 10.74
CA THR A 147 -15.50 7.92 9.36
C THR A 147 -14.25 8.12 8.50
N GLU A 148 -14.43 8.13 7.18
CA GLU A 148 -13.37 8.51 6.24
C GLU A 148 -12.82 9.91 6.55
N ILE A 149 -13.67 10.80 7.04
CA ILE A 149 -13.32 12.18 7.43
C ILE A 149 -12.44 12.17 8.68
N ASP A 150 -12.75 11.33 9.68
CA ASP A 150 -11.93 11.21 10.88
C ASP A 150 -10.53 10.69 10.55
N PHE A 151 -10.45 9.69 9.65
CA PHE A 151 -9.18 9.20 9.14
C PHE A 151 -8.39 10.31 8.45
N ILE A 152 -9.02 11.07 7.53
CA ILE A 152 -8.37 12.20 6.85
C ILE A 152 -7.86 13.23 7.86
N ASN A 153 -8.69 13.62 8.83
CA ASN A 153 -8.35 14.63 9.83
C ASN A 153 -7.19 14.23 10.74
N THR A 154 -6.90 12.94 10.87
CA THR A 154 -5.74 12.43 11.64
C THR A 154 -4.40 12.79 10.96
N TYR A 155 -4.39 12.90 9.63
CA TYR A 155 -3.17 13.04 8.83
C TYR A 155 -3.10 14.33 8.00
N ARG A 156 -4.22 15.05 7.86
CA ARG A 156 -4.24 16.36 7.21
C ARG A 156 -3.55 17.39 8.11
N THR A 157 -2.63 18.16 7.53
CA THR A 157 -1.89 19.24 8.22
C THR A 157 -1.95 20.55 7.47
#